data_AF-A0A2X2JZD0-F1
#
_entry.id   AF-A0A2X2JZD0-F1
#
_cell.length_a   1.000
_cell.length_b   1.000
_cell.length_c   1.000
_cell.angle_alpha   90.00
_cell.angle_beta   90.00
_cell.angle_gamma   90.00
#
_symmetry.space_group_name_H-M   'P 1'
#
loop_
_entity.id
_entity.type
_entity.pdbx_description
1 polymer ?
#
loop_
_entity_poly.entity_id
_entity_poly.type
_entity_poly.pdbx_seq_one_letter_code
_entity_poly.pdbx_strand_id
1 'polypeptide(L)'
;MKRNFPKLIALSLIFSLSITPIANAESNSNIKAKDKRHVQVNVEDKSVPTDVRNLAQKDYLSYVTSLDKIYNKEKASYTLGEPFKIYKFNKKSDGNYYFPVLNTEGNIDYIVTISPKVTKDSSSSSKYTINVSSFLSKALNEYKDQQITILTNSKGYYVVTQNHKAKLVLKTPRLEDKKAKKTESIPTGNNVTQLKQKASVTMPTSQFKSNNYTYNEQYVNKLENFKIRETQGNNGWCAGYTMSALLNATYNTNKYHAEAVMRFFTPKLTRTTIPIYWFNAKRDDLFWTNSGKKSTTS
;
A
#
# COMPACT_ATOMS: atom_id res chain seq x y z
N MET A 1 20.08 -32.11 -66.48
CA MET A 1 18.93 -31.18 -66.57
C MET A 1 18.16 -31.23 -65.26
N LYS A 2 18.15 -30.12 -64.51
CA LYS A 2 17.46 -29.97 -63.22
C LYS A 2 15.98 -29.67 -63.48
N ARG A 3 15.07 -30.27 -62.70
CA ARG A 3 13.73 -29.70 -62.47
C ARG A 3 13.26 -29.99 -61.04
N ASN A 4 12.92 -28.89 -60.38
CA ASN A 4 12.66 -28.73 -58.96
C ASN A 4 11.21 -29.09 -58.60
N PHE A 5 11.01 -29.68 -57.43
CA PHE A 5 9.79 -29.53 -56.63
C PHE A 5 10.17 -29.19 -55.19
N PRO A 6 9.42 -28.31 -54.50
CA PRO A 6 9.86 -27.71 -53.25
C PRO A 6 9.68 -28.68 -52.08
N LYS A 7 10.76 -28.91 -51.33
CA LYS A 7 10.67 -29.55 -50.02
C LYS A 7 10.06 -28.55 -49.03
N LEU A 8 8.86 -28.88 -48.54
CA LEU A 8 8.27 -28.30 -47.33
C LEU A 8 9.29 -28.40 -46.18
N ILE A 9 9.80 -27.25 -45.74
CA ILE A 9 10.56 -27.14 -44.50
C ILE A 9 9.54 -27.22 -43.36
N ALA A 10 9.36 -28.40 -42.81
CA ALA A 10 8.72 -28.57 -41.50
C ALA A 10 9.70 -28.06 -40.44
N LEU A 11 9.62 -26.77 -40.12
CA LEU A 11 10.35 -26.16 -39.02
C LEU A 11 9.67 -26.60 -37.71
N SER A 12 10.15 -27.69 -37.11
CA SER A 12 9.75 -28.07 -35.76
C SER A 12 10.30 -27.04 -34.78
N LEU A 13 9.47 -26.04 -34.42
CA LEU A 13 9.70 -25.24 -33.21
C LEU A 13 9.57 -26.17 -32.01
N ILE A 14 10.70 -26.72 -31.56
CA ILE A 14 10.80 -27.27 -30.21
C ILE A 14 10.75 -26.07 -29.26
N PHE A 15 9.54 -25.74 -28.81
CA PHE A 15 9.36 -24.90 -27.63
C PHE A 15 9.87 -25.71 -26.44
N SER A 16 11.16 -25.57 -26.11
CA SER A 16 11.69 -25.98 -24.83
C SER A 16 11.06 -25.07 -23.77
N LEU A 17 9.87 -25.47 -23.30
CA LEU A 17 9.30 -25.02 -22.04
C LEU A 17 10.29 -25.43 -20.95
N SER A 18 11.22 -24.54 -20.62
CA SER A 18 12.00 -24.62 -19.40
C SER A 18 11.05 -24.37 -18.23
N ILE A 19 10.34 -25.42 -17.83
CA ILE A 19 9.61 -25.48 -16.58
C ILE A 19 10.69 -25.60 -15.50
N THR A 20 11.17 -24.47 -15.00
CA THR A 20 11.94 -24.49 -13.76
C THR A 20 10.95 -24.87 -12.64
N PRO A 21 11.19 -25.95 -11.89
CA PRO A 21 10.37 -26.25 -10.73
C PRO A 21 10.53 -25.11 -9.73
N ILE A 22 9.41 -24.49 -9.35
CA ILE A 22 9.35 -23.53 -8.25
C ILE A 22 9.51 -24.35 -6.96
N ALA A 23 10.76 -24.64 -6.63
CA ALA A 23 11.14 -25.10 -5.31
C ALA A 23 11.03 -23.91 -4.33
N ASN A 24 10.73 -24.27 -3.08
CA ASN A 24 10.59 -23.39 -1.93
C ASN A 24 11.59 -22.23 -1.93
N ALA A 25 11.15 -21.08 -1.41
CA ALA A 25 12.01 -19.94 -1.12
C ALA A 25 13.08 -20.34 -0.07
N GLU A 26 14.12 -21.03 -0.51
CA GLU A 26 15.41 -21.07 0.14
C GLU A 26 16.07 -19.70 -0.04
N SER A 27 16.71 -19.24 1.02
CA SER A 27 17.23 -17.88 1.11
C SER A 27 18.17 -17.56 -0.04
N ASN A 28 17.78 -16.63 -0.91
CA ASN A 28 18.71 -15.96 -1.83
C ASN A 28 19.67 -15.11 -0.99
N SER A 29 20.75 -15.71 -0.51
CA SER A 29 21.81 -15.10 0.32
C SER A 29 22.60 -13.97 -0.37
N ASN A 30 22.24 -13.60 -1.60
CA ASN A 30 22.93 -12.62 -2.44
C ASN A 30 22.13 -11.33 -2.75
N ILE A 31 20.93 -11.14 -2.19
CA ILE A 31 20.18 -9.88 -2.36
C ILE A 31 20.32 -9.04 -1.08
N LYS A 32 21.44 -8.34 -0.95
CA LYS A 32 21.75 -7.57 0.27
C LYS A 32 21.27 -6.13 0.12
N ALA A 33 20.23 -5.77 0.88
CA ALA A 33 20.04 -4.37 1.26
C ALA A 33 21.20 -3.92 2.16
N LYS A 34 21.52 -2.63 2.17
CA LYS A 34 22.63 -2.09 2.99
C LYS A 34 22.36 -2.27 4.49
N ASP A 35 21.11 -2.16 4.92
CA ASP A 35 20.67 -2.42 6.29
C ASP A 35 20.29 -3.90 6.48
N LYS A 36 20.86 -4.53 7.52
CA LYS A 36 20.54 -5.91 7.95
C LYS A 36 19.48 -5.94 9.07
N ARG A 37 19.01 -4.78 9.51
CA ARG A 37 18.03 -4.68 10.58
C ARG A 37 16.65 -5.00 10.04
N HIS A 38 16.06 -6.05 10.61
CA HIS A 38 14.84 -6.63 10.06
C HIS A 38 13.66 -6.51 11.00
N VAL A 39 12.58 -5.90 10.51
CA VAL A 39 11.26 -5.99 11.13
C VAL A 39 10.69 -7.36 10.83
N GLN A 40 10.27 -8.09 11.86
CA GLN A 40 9.56 -9.37 11.71
C GLN A 40 8.09 -9.18 12.05
N VAL A 41 7.22 -9.45 11.08
CA VAL A 41 5.77 -9.39 11.27
C VAL A 41 5.23 -10.81 11.49
N ASN A 42 4.59 -11.01 12.64
CA ASN A 42 3.89 -12.26 12.95
C ASN A 42 2.69 -12.42 12.01
N VAL A 43 2.59 -13.58 11.38
CA VAL A 43 1.51 -13.96 10.44
C VAL A 43 1.06 -15.40 10.71
N GLU A 44 -0.21 -15.69 10.47
CA GLU A 44 -0.73 -17.06 10.56
C GLU A 44 -0.10 -17.95 9.48
N ASP A 45 0.04 -17.40 8.27
CA ASP A 45 0.61 -18.08 7.12
C ASP A 45 1.26 -17.06 6.18
N LYS A 46 2.38 -17.47 5.56
CA LYS A 46 3.09 -16.71 4.52
C LYS A 46 2.55 -16.96 3.10
N SER A 47 1.49 -17.75 2.95
CA SER A 47 1.02 -18.12 1.62
C SER A 47 0.45 -16.91 0.91
N VAL A 48 0.86 -16.75 -0.35
CA VAL A 48 0.41 -15.69 -1.24
C VAL A 48 0.07 -16.35 -2.57
N PRO A 49 -1.17 -16.20 -3.08
CA PRO A 49 -1.54 -16.75 -4.38
C PRO A 49 -0.61 -16.24 -5.50
N THR A 50 -0.33 -17.11 -6.48
CA THR A 50 0.55 -16.77 -7.61
C THR A 50 0.08 -15.53 -8.37
N ASP A 51 -1.22 -15.39 -8.61
CA ASP A 51 -1.80 -14.22 -9.28
C ASP A 51 -1.55 -12.91 -8.51
N VAL A 52 -1.60 -12.95 -7.18
CA VAL A 52 -1.32 -11.81 -6.30
C VAL A 52 0.15 -11.42 -6.39
N ARG A 53 1.05 -12.42 -6.33
CA ARG A 53 2.50 -12.20 -6.43
C ARG A 53 2.88 -11.63 -7.80
N ASN A 54 2.33 -12.19 -8.87
CA ASN A 54 2.57 -11.74 -10.24
C ASN A 54 2.08 -10.31 -10.44
N LEU A 55 0.89 -9.97 -9.93
CA LEU A 55 0.36 -8.61 -10.01
C LEU A 55 1.27 -7.60 -9.30
N ALA A 56 1.70 -7.90 -8.07
CA ALA A 56 2.61 -7.05 -7.32
C ALA A 56 3.95 -6.88 -8.05
N GLN A 57 4.59 -7.97 -8.47
CA GLN A 57 5.90 -7.94 -9.13
C GLN A 57 5.89 -7.22 -10.48
N LYS A 58 4.78 -7.33 -11.23
CA LYS A 58 4.63 -6.72 -12.55
C LYS A 58 4.47 -5.20 -12.47
N ASP A 59 3.62 -4.73 -11.56
CA ASP A 59 3.12 -3.35 -11.64
C ASP A 59 3.73 -2.42 -10.57
N TYR A 60 4.31 -2.92 -9.47
CA TYR A 60 4.73 -2.07 -8.34
C TYR A 60 5.64 -0.90 -8.76
N LEU A 61 6.63 -1.14 -9.62
CA LEU A 61 7.64 -0.14 -9.97
C LEU A 61 7.02 1.04 -10.72
N SER A 62 6.02 0.76 -11.57
CA SER A 62 5.25 1.81 -12.26
C SER A 62 4.46 2.67 -11.27
N TYR A 63 3.79 2.05 -10.29
CA TYR A 63 3.07 2.82 -9.27
C TYR A 63 4.02 3.67 -8.40
N VAL A 64 5.14 3.08 -7.97
CA VAL A 64 6.18 3.78 -7.18
C VAL A 64 6.72 4.98 -7.95
N THR A 65 7.03 4.79 -9.23
CA THR A 65 7.53 5.86 -10.11
C THR A 65 6.53 7.01 -10.25
N SER A 66 5.23 6.72 -10.40
CA SER A 66 4.18 7.75 -10.39
C SER A 66 4.15 8.52 -9.09
N LEU A 67 4.25 7.83 -7.95
CA LEU A 67 4.27 8.48 -6.64
C LEU A 67 5.51 9.35 -6.48
N ASP A 68 6.69 8.87 -6.85
CA ASP A 68 7.92 9.65 -6.80
C ASP A 68 7.80 10.94 -7.62
N LYS A 69 7.23 10.88 -8.83
CA LYS A 69 6.91 12.07 -9.63
C LYS A 69 5.90 13.01 -8.97
N ILE A 70 4.86 12.46 -8.34
CA ILE A 70 3.85 13.26 -7.65
C ILE A 70 4.50 14.03 -6.50
N TYR A 71 5.39 13.37 -5.75
CA TYR A 71 6.11 13.92 -4.59
C TYR A 71 7.40 14.65 -4.95
N ASN A 72 7.74 14.77 -6.23
CA ASN A 72 8.99 15.36 -6.72
C ASN A 72 10.24 14.72 -6.07
N LYS A 73 10.24 13.40 -5.89
CA LYS A 73 11.40 12.63 -5.44
C LYS A 73 12.33 12.35 -6.61
N GLU A 74 13.62 12.28 -6.31
CA GLU A 74 14.63 11.86 -7.28
C GLU A 74 14.44 10.40 -7.71
N LYS A 75 15.02 10.06 -8.86
CA LYS A 75 15.02 8.69 -9.37
C LYS A 75 15.81 7.79 -8.41
N ALA A 76 15.32 6.58 -8.21
CA ALA A 76 15.87 5.64 -7.24
C ALA A 76 15.68 4.19 -7.70
N SER A 77 16.21 3.26 -6.90
CA SER A 77 16.09 1.83 -7.15
C SER A 77 15.29 1.17 -6.04
N TYR A 78 14.35 0.31 -6.44
CA TYR A 78 13.40 -0.31 -5.54
C TYR A 78 13.35 -1.83 -5.71
N THR A 79 12.91 -2.51 -4.68
CA THR A 79 12.56 -3.93 -4.72
C THR A 79 11.39 -4.22 -3.80
N LEU A 80 10.77 -5.40 -3.94
CA LEU A 80 9.75 -5.87 -3.01
C LEU A 80 10.37 -6.62 -1.84
N GLY A 81 9.91 -6.32 -0.63
CA GLY A 81 10.19 -7.08 0.58
C GLY A 81 9.28 -8.31 0.72
N GLU A 82 9.54 -9.14 1.73
CA GLU A 82 8.68 -10.29 2.03
C GLU A 82 7.24 -9.82 2.37
N PRO A 83 6.20 -10.39 1.73
CA PRO A 83 4.83 -9.97 1.97
C PRO A 83 4.33 -10.36 3.36
N PHE A 84 3.40 -9.58 3.89
CA PHE A 84 2.74 -9.85 5.17
C PHE A 84 1.22 -9.64 5.08
N LYS A 85 0.52 -10.03 6.16
CA LYS A 85 -0.93 -9.91 6.31
C LYS A 85 -1.27 -9.14 7.59
N ILE A 86 -2.42 -8.48 7.61
CA ILE A 86 -2.94 -7.75 8.76
C ILE A 86 -4.18 -8.48 9.28
N TYR A 87 -4.35 -8.48 10.60
CA TYR A 87 -5.43 -9.23 11.25
C TYR A 87 -6.35 -8.30 12.05
N LYS A 88 -7.62 -8.66 12.13
CA LYS A 88 -8.52 -8.12 13.13
C LYS A 88 -8.14 -8.65 14.51
N PHE A 89 -8.60 -7.99 15.57
CA PHE A 89 -8.37 -8.45 16.95
C PHE A 89 -8.92 -9.85 17.26
N ASN A 90 -9.88 -10.34 16.46
CA ASN A 90 -10.38 -11.72 16.51
C ASN A 90 -9.57 -12.72 15.65
N LYS A 91 -8.34 -12.36 15.24
CA LYS A 91 -7.42 -13.13 14.39
C LYS A 91 -7.89 -13.40 12.95
N LYS A 92 -9.04 -12.88 12.53
CA LYS A 92 -9.44 -12.97 11.12
C LYS A 92 -8.55 -12.06 10.28
N SER A 93 -8.00 -12.60 9.19
CA SER A 93 -7.29 -11.79 8.18
C SER A 93 -8.21 -10.68 7.67
N ASP A 94 -7.63 -9.51 7.39
CA ASP A 94 -8.34 -8.42 6.73
C ASP A 94 -8.60 -8.68 5.23
N GLY A 95 -8.01 -9.76 4.70
CA GLY A 95 -8.20 -10.24 3.33
C GLY A 95 -7.23 -9.65 2.30
N ASN A 96 -6.34 -8.74 2.71
CA ASN A 96 -5.38 -8.08 1.83
C ASN A 96 -3.99 -8.73 1.90
N TYR A 97 -3.17 -8.43 0.89
CA TYR A 97 -1.76 -8.79 0.86
C TYR A 97 -0.91 -7.54 0.75
N TYR A 98 0.08 -7.42 1.62
CA TYR A 98 0.91 -6.22 1.73
C TYR A 98 2.35 -6.55 1.35
N PHE A 99 2.86 -5.90 0.31
CA PHE A 99 4.24 -6.03 -0.13
C PHE A 99 5.00 -4.73 0.15
N PRO A 100 5.98 -4.77 1.07
CA PRO A 100 6.87 -3.63 1.29
C PRO A 100 7.66 -3.27 0.05
N VAL A 101 7.77 -1.99 -0.26
CA VAL A 101 8.67 -1.46 -1.29
C VAL A 101 9.89 -0.92 -0.60
N LEU A 102 11.02 -1.59 -0.78
CA LEU A 102 12.30 -1.28 -0.17
C LEU A 102 13.12 -0.41 -1.11
N ASN A 103 13.73 0.64 -0.58
CA ASN A 103 14.81 1.35 -1.26
C ASN A 103 16.17 0.68 -0.97
N THR A 104 17.23 1.14 -1.64
CA THR A 104 18.59 0.55 -1.54
C THR A 104 19.19 0.62 -0.13
N GLU A 105 18.70 1.53 0.71
CA GLU A 105 19.09 1.63 2.12
C GLU A 105 18.41 0.55 2.99
N GLY A 106 17.41 -0.17 2.46
CA GLY A 106 16.61 -1.13 3.21
C GLY A 106 15.46 -0.49 3.99
N ASN A 107 15.15 0.78 3.73
CA ASN A 107 13.97 1.44 4.28
C ASN A 107 12.74 1.12 3.43
N ILE A 108 11.58 1.01 4.09
CA ILE A 108 10.29 0.85 3.42
C ILE A 108 9.79 2.24 3.06
N ASP A 109 9.71 2.58 1.78
CA ASP A 109 9.17 3.87 1.33
C ASP A 109 7.66 3.79 1.11
N TYR A 110 7.20 2.69 0.52
CA TYR A 110 5.80 2.45 0.18
C TYR A 110 5.39 1.01 0.51
N ILE A 111 4.08 0.75 0.53
CA ILE A 111 3.48 -0.57 0.60
C ILE A 111 2.56 -0.76 -0.61
N VAL A 112 2.77 -1.84 -1.35
CA VAL A 112 1.81 -2.35 -2.33
C VAL A 112 0.74 -3.13 -1.56
N THR A 113 -0.51 -2.71 -1.68
CA THR A 113 -1.68 -3.40 -1.15
C THR A 113 -2.43 -4.06 -2.29
N ILE A 114 -2.54 -5.38 -2.24
CA ILE A 114 -3.36 -6.15 -3.18
C ILE A 114 -4.64 -6.59 -2.46
N SER A 115 -5.79 -6.16 -2.99
CA SER A 115 -7.10 -6.42 -2.39
C SER A 115 -7.97 -7.27 -3.32
N PRO A 116 -8.78 -8.19 -2.78
CA PRO A 116 -9.82 -8.88 -3.56
C PRO A 116 -10.77 -7.86 -4.17
N LYS A 117 -11.10 -8.05 -5.44
CA LYS A 117 -12.06 -7.19 -6.14
C LYS A 117 -13.47 -7.48 -5.63
N VAL A 118 -14.16 -6.44 -5.16
CA VAL A 118 -15.51 -6.54 -4.58
C VAL A 118 -16.64 -6.43 -5.61
N THR A 119 -16.35 -5.92 -6.82
CA THR A 119 -17.35 -5.71 -7.88
C THR A 119 -17.03 -6.54 -9.12
N LYS A 120 -18.07 -7.15 -9.71
CA LYS A 120 -17.95 -7.97 -10.94
C LYS A 120 -17.81 -7.10 -12.21
N ASP A 121 -18.21 -5.84 -12.17
CA ASP A 121 -18.41 -4.97 -13.35
C ASP A 121 -17.16 -4.23 -13.87
N SER A 122 -15.94 -4.72 -13.61
CA SER A 122 -14.77 -4.10 -14.22
C SER A 122 -14.23 -4.97 -15.35
N SER A 123 -14.00 -4.33 -16.50
CA SER A 123 -13.37 -4.84 -17.72
C SER A 123 -11.98 -5.49 -17.52
N SER A 124 -11.42 -5.41 -16.32
CA SER A 124 -10.19 -6.11 -15.95
C SER A 124 -10.50 -7.55 -15.52
N SER A 125 -9.88 -8.51 -16.20
CA SER A 125 -9.92 -9.94 -15.88
C SER A 125 -9.23 -10.29 -14.54
N SER A 126 -8.53 -9.34 -13.91
CA SER A 126 -7.89 -9.57 -12.60
C SER A 126 -8.94 -9.69 -11.49
N LYS A 127 -8.78 -10.72 -10.66
CA LYS A 127 -9.54 -10.96 -9.42
C LYS A 127 -9.15 -9.99 -8.30
N TYR A 128 -8.08 -9.23 -8.50
CA TYR A 128 -7.49 -8.35 -7.51
C TYR A 128 -7.30 -6.93 -8.03
N THR A 129 -7.34 -5.97 -7.12
CA THR A 129 -6.93 -4.59 -7.33
C THR A 129 -5.58 -4.35 -6.66
N ILE A 130 -4.82 -3.40 -7.21
CA ILE A 130 -3.52 -2.97 -6.68
C ILE A 130 -3.61 -1.50 -6.28
N ASN A 131 -3.07 -1.17 -5.11
CA ASN A 131 -2.85 0.19 -4.65
C ASN A 131 -1.43 0.30 -4.08
N VAL A 132 -0.77 1.45 -4.24
CA VAL A 132 0.53 1.72 -3.64
C VAL A 132 0.46 3.05 -2.90
N SER A 133 0.95 3.07 -1.67
CA SER A 133 0.99 4.29 -0.85
C SER A 133 2.03 4.16 0.27
N SER A 134 2.26 5.23 1.01
CA SER A 134 3.05 5.27 2.26
C SER A 134 2.39 4.52 3.43
N PHE A 135 1.29 3.79 3.20
CA PHE A 135 0.53 3.08 4.21
C PHE A 135 1.46 2.26 5.14
N LEU A 136 1.47 2.57 6.43
CA LEU A 136 2.30 1.94 7.46
C LEU A 136 3.83 1.96 7.22
N SER A 137 4.35 2.57 6.17
CA SER A 137 5.79 2.51 5.84
C SER A 137 6.65 3.11 6.96
N LYS A 138 6.27 4.31 7.42
CA LYS A 138 6.89 4.97 8.58
C LYS A 138 6.81 4.12 9.85
N ALA A 139 5.62 3.58 10.15
CA ALA A 139 5.43 2.75 11.33
C ALA A 139 6.35 1.52 11.29
N LEU A 140 6.41 0.80 10.16
CA LEU A 140 7.29 -0.36 10.02
C LEU A 140 8.77 0.02 10.19
N ASN A 141 9.22 1.14 9.62
CA ASN A 141 10.60 1.60 9.80
C ASN A 141 10.94 1.98 11.25
N GLU A 142 9.96 2.37 12.09
CA GLU A 142 10.18 2.63 13.52
C GLU A 142 10.43 1.35 14.35
N TYR A 143 9.97 0.19 13.87
CA TYR A 143 10.09 -1.10 14.57
C TYR A 143 11.19 -2.00 14.02
N LYS A 144 12.24 -1.43 13.40
CA LYS A 144 13.41 -2.20 12.97
C LYS A 144 13.99 -3.01 14.13
N ASP A 145 14.43 -4.24 13.81
CA ASP A 145 14.88 -5.26 14.77
C ASP A 145 13.85 -5.79 15.76
N GLN A 146 12.58 -5.44 15.58
CA GLN A 146 11.51 -5.91 16.46
C GLN A 146 10.62 -6.94 15.77
N GLN A 147 10.13 -7.87 16.60
CA GLN A 147 9.04 -8.75 16.24
C GLN A 147 7.72 -8.10 16.66
N ILE A 148 6.83 -7.93 15.68
CA ILE A 148 5.56 -7.22 15.86
C ILE A 148 4.39 -8.01 15.27
N THR A 149 3.19 -7.70 15.73
CA THR A 149 1.92 -8.09 15.07
C THR A 149 1.17 -6.83 14.67
N ILE A 150 0.65 -6.79 13.45
CA ILE A 150 -0.13 -5.66 12.95
C ILE A 150 -1.60 -6.03 13.00
N LEU A 151 -2.38 -5.21 13.70
CA LEU A 151 -3.79 -5.42 13.93
C LEU A 151 -4.63 -4.25 13.41
N THR A 152 -5.90 -4.49 13.13
CA THR A 152 -6.82 -3.46 12.67
C THR A 152 -8.22 -3.60 13.26
N ASN A 153 -8.92 -2.46 13.43
CA ASN A 153 -10.33 -2.36 13.74
C ASN A 153 -10.96 -1.12 13.10
N SER A 154 -12.19 -0.76 13.48
CA SER A 154 -12.88 0.45 12.99
C SER A 154 -12.13 1.76 13.27
N LYS A 155 -11.30 1.81 14.34
CA LYS A 155 -10.58 3.01 14.77
C LYS A 155 -9.25 3.19 14.06
N GLY A 156 -8.63 2.11 13.59
CA GLY A 156 -7.36 2.19 12.88
C GLY A 156 -6.50 0.93 12.96
N TYR A 157 -5.20 1.14 12.76
CA TYR A 157 -4.17 0.10 12.75
C TYR A 157 -3.27 0.23 13.97
N TYR A 158 -2.90 -0.92 14.52
CA TYR A 158 -2.15 -1.06 15.74
C TYR A 158 -0.94 -1.95 15.50
N VAL A 159 0.15 -1.63 16.17
CA VAL A 159 1.32 -2.50 16.30
C VAL A 159 1.35 -3.06 17.72
N VAL A 160 1.47 -4.38 17.84
CA VAL A 160 1.68 -5.07 19.10
C VAL A 160 3.09 -5.63 19.11
N THR A 161 3.89 -5.24 20.09
CA THR A 161 5.25 -5.79 20.28
C THR A 161 5.23 -6.96 21.27
N GLN A 162 6.37 -7.59 21.54
CA GLN A 162 6.50 -8.71 22.49
C GLN A 162 6.01 -8.38 23.91
N ASN A 163 5.93 -7.11 24.29
CA ASN A 163 5.36 -6.69 25.58
C ASN A 163 3.82 -6.74 25.63
N HIS A 164 3.16 -7.24 24.57
CA HIS A 164 1.72 -7.37 24.41
C HIS A 164 0.93 -6.05 24.54
N LYS A 165 1.60 -4.89 24.44
CA LYS A 165 0.95 -3.58 24.39
C LYS A 165 0.67 -3.19 22.94
N ALA A 166 -0.61 -2.96 22.64
CA ALA A 166 -1.03 -2.45 21.34
C ALA A 166 -0.86 -0.93 21.29
N LYS A 167 -0.03 -0.43 20.37
CA LYS A 167 0.15 0.99 20.07
C LYS A 167 -0.56 1.32 18.76
N LEU A 168 -1.45 2.31 18.79
CA LEU A 168 -2.11 2.83 17.59
C LEU A 168 -1.07 3.54 16.70
N VAL A 169 -0.94 3.12 15.44
CA VAL A 169 0.05 3.66 14.49
C VAL A 169 -0.59 4.40 13.31
N LEU A 170 -1.86 4.13 13.01
CA LEU A 170 -2.62 4.86 11.98
C LEU A 170 -4.09 4.94 12.39
N LYS A 171 -4.63 6.16 12.43
CA LYS A 171 -6.05 6.41 12.74
C LYS A 171 -6.90 6.34 11.47
N THR A 172 -8.06 5.70 11.54
CA THR A 172 -9.04 5.66 10.45
C THR A 172 -10.41 6.15 10.94
N PRO A 173 -10.51 7.45 11.28
CA PRO A 173 -11.74 8.03 11.81
C PRO A 173 -12.87 7.90 10.78
N ARG A 174 -14.00 7.35 11.21
CA ARG A 174 -15.22 7.23 10.40
C ARG A 174 -16.41 7.73 11.21
N LEU A 175 -17.42 8.25 10.50
CA LEU A 175 -18.74 8.44 11.10
C LEU A 175 -19.28 7.06 11.47
N GLU A 176 -19.27 6.74 12.76
CA GLU A 176 -19.90 5.52 13.23
C GLU A 176 -21.42 5.71 13.22
N ASP A 177 -22.15 4.72 12.70
CA ASP A 177 -23.59 4.65 12.90
C ASP A 177 -23.89 4.68 14.39
N LYS A 178 -24.87 5.49 14.83
CA LYS A 178 -25.26 5.60 16.25
C LYS A 178 -25.61 4.25 16.90
N LYS A 179 -25.93 3.22 16.10
CA LYS A 179 -26.20 1.84 16.51
C LYS A 179 -24.94 0.97 16.70
N ALA A 180 -23.79 1.41 16.22
CA ALA A 180 -22.52 0.66 16.26
C ALA A 180 -21.64 1.00 17.48
N LYS A 181 -22.25 1.39 18.62
CA LYS A 181 -21.56 1.55 19.92
C LYS A 181 -21.10 0.20 20.52
N LYS A 182 -20.47 -0.67 19.73
CA LYS A 182 -19.62 -1.71 20.31
C LYS A 182 -18.23 -1.12 20.37
N THR A 183 -17.84 -0.69 21.56
CA THR A 183 -16.45 -0.46 21.91
C THR A 183 -15.72 -1.76 21.62
N GLU A 184 -15.10 -1.90 20.44
CA GLU A 184 -14.12 -2.94 20.24
C GLU A 184 -12.98 -2.62 21.19
N SER A 185 -13.02 -3.26 22.36
CA SER A 185 -11.97 -3.20 23.36
C SER A 185 -10.71 -3.75 22.70
N ILE A 186 -9.63 -2.97 22.75
CA ILE A 186 -8.30 -3.47 22.40
C ILE A 186 -8.04 -4.64 23.36
N PRO A 187 -7.97 -5.89 22.88
CA PRO A 187 -7.75 -7.02 23.76
C PRO A 187 -6.38 -6.87 24.40
N THR A 188 -6.35 -6.89 25.72
CA THR A 188 -5.15 -6.95 26.53
C THR A 188 -4.83 -8.41 26.82
N GLY A 189 -3.67 -8.92 26.37
CA GLY A 189 -3.19 -10.26 26.71
C GLY A 189 -2.52 -11.03 25.57
N ASN A 190 -1.95 -12.19 25.91
CA ASN A 190 -1.11 -13.02 25.03
C ASN A 190 -1.83 -13.58 23.79
N ASN A 191 -3.17 -13.62 23.82
CA ASN A 191 -3.96 -14.24 22.77
C ASN A 191 -3.84 -13.54 21.41
N VAL A 192 -3.47 -12.26 21.34
CA VAL A 192 -3.47 -11.49 20.09
C VAL A 192 -2.17 -11.62 19.28
N THR A 193 -1.10 -12.17 19.88
CA THR A 193 0.24 -12.25 19.27
C THR A 193 0.66 -13.67 18.88
N GLN A 194 -0.12 -14.69 19.24
CA GLN A 194 0.15 -16.10 18.89
C GLN A 194 -0.25 -16.38 17.44
N LEU A 195 0.59 -15.96 16.51
CA LEU A 195 0.55 -16.35 15.10
C LEU A 195 1.75 -17.26 14.81
N LYS A 196 1.59 -18.19 13.87
CA LYS A 196 2.48 -19.35 13.72
C LYS A 196 3.80 -19.03 13.00
N GLN A 197 3.84 -17.99 12.17
CA GLN A 197 4.96 -17.70 11.27
C GLN A 197 5.41 -16.24 11.40
N LYS A 198 6.61 -15.94 10.88
CA LYS A 198 7.20 -14.59 10.90
C LYS A 198 7.68 -14.18 9.51
N ALA A 199 7.08 -13.14 8.94
CA ALA A 199 7.51 -12.53 7.68
C ALA A 199 8.57 -11.45 7.95
N SER A 200 9.71 -11.52 7.29
CA SER A 200 10.79 -10.53 7.37
C SER A 200 10.56 -9.42 6.34
N VAL A 201 9.71 -8.45 6.68
CA VAL A 201 9.17 -7.45 5.72
C VAL A 201 10.22 -6.52 5.10
N THR A 202 11.42 -6.48 5.66
CA THR A 202 12.56 -5.69 5.15
C THR A 202 13.60 -6.56 4.44
N MET A 203 13.33 -7.86 4.27
CA MET A 203 14.17 -8.76 3.49
C MET A 203 13.77 -8.67 2.02
N PRO A 204 14.68 -8.27 1.12
CA PRO A 204 14.42 -8.22 -0.31
C PRO A 204 14.05 -9.61 -0.88
N THR A 205 13.04 -9.66 -1.73
CA THR A 205 12.63 -10.90 -2.44
C THR A 205 13.13 -10.96 -3.87
N SER A 206 13.62 -9.84 -4.39
CA SER A 206 14.14 -9.70 -5.75
C SER A 206 15.26 -8.66 -5.83
N GLN A 207 16.01 -8.66 -6.92
CA GLN A 207 17.03 -7.64 -7.19
C GLN A 207 16.41 -6.24 -7.27
N PHE A 208 17.17 -5.23 -6.84
CA PHE A 208 16.78 -3.83 -6.97
C PHE A 208 16.69 -3.44 -8.44
N LYS A 209 15.59 -2.78 -8.80
CA LYS A 209 15.33 -2.27 -10.15
C LYS A 209 15.29 -0.75 -10.10
N SER A 210 16.08 -0.12 -10.96
CA SER A 210 16.05 1.33 -11.14
C SER A 210 14.73 1.76 -11.78
N ASN A 211 14.12 2.82 -11.24
CA ASN A 211 12.94 3.42 -11.84
C ASN A 211 13.26 4.36 -13.02
N ASN A 212 14.54 4.56 -13.40
CA ASN A 212 14.97 5.55 -14.39
C ASN A 212 14.20 5.51 -15.71
N TYR A 213 14.05 4.31 -16.27
CA TYR A 213 13.40 4.10 -17.57
C TYR A 213 11.90 4.42 -17.47
N THR A 214 11.22 3.79 -16.52
CA THR A 214 9.80 4.01 -16.22
C THR A 214 9.51 5.48 -15.88
N TYR A 215 10.45 6.15 -15.19
CA TYR A 215 10.33 7.55 -14.82
C TYR A 215 10.28 8.46 -16.03
N ASN A 216 10.95 8.17 -17.14
CA ASN A 216 10.84 9.04 -18.30
C ASN A 216 9.56 8.78 -19.10
N GLU A 217 9.08 7.53 -19.16
CA GLU A 217 7.91 7.14 -19.95
C GLU A 217 6.56 7.44 -19.29
N GLN A 218 6.54 7.57 -17.96
CA GLN A 218 5.29 7.61 -17.24
C GLN A 218 4.59 8.96 -17.35
N TYR A 219 3.38 8.96 -17.90
CA TYR A 219 2.52 10.14 -17.90
C TYR A 219 1.87 10.34 -16.53
N VAL A 220 2.01 11.54 -15.96
CA VAL A 220 1.34 11.96 -14.72
C VAL A 220 0.61 13.26 -15.02
N ASN A 221 -0.72 13.24 -14.90
CA ASN A 221 -1.55 14.43 -14.92
C ASN A 221 -2.13 14.64 -13.53
N LYS A 222 -1.81 15.79 -12.91
CA LYS A 222 -2.28 16.15 -11.57
C LYS A 222 -2.80 17.58 -11.58
N LEU A 223 -3.73 17.88 -10.67
CA LEU A 223 -4.08 19.27 -10.39
C LEU A 223 -2.83 20.00 -9.88
N GLU A 224 -2.38 20.99 -10.63
CA GLU A 224 -1.10 21.68 -10.41
C GLU A 224 -0.95 22.21 -8.98
N ASN A 225 -1.99 22.87 -8.47
CA ASN A 225 -1.99 23.52 -7.15
C ASN A 225 -2.53 22.61 -6.03
N PHE A 226 -2.80 21.32 -6.33
CA PHE A 226 -3.24 20.40 -5.30
C PHE A 226 -2.11 20.09 -4.34
N LYS A 227 -2.37 20.32 -3.05
CA LYS A 227 -1.41 20.10 -1.98
C LYS A 227 -2.16 19.65 -0.73
N ILE A 228 -1.68 18.57 -0.13
CA ILE A 228 -2.12 18.15 1.20
C ILE A 228 -1.63 19.20 2.20
N ARG A 229 -2.58 19.89 2.85
CA ARG A 229 -2.30 20.95 3.85
C ARG A 229 -2.80 20.59 5.25
N GLU A 230 -3.71 19.63 5.35
CA GLU A 230 -4.31 19.16 6.60
C GLU A 230 -4.62 17.66 6.48
N THR A 231 -4.56 16.95 7.61
CA THR A 231 -4.85 15.52 7.71
C THR A 231 -6.05 15.30 8.64
N GLN A 232 -6.90 14.34 8.31
CA GLN A 232 -8.08 14.05 9.11
C GLN A 232 -7.71 13.46 10.49
N GLY A 233 -7.99 14.25 11.55
CA GLY A 233 -7.87 13.84 12.94
C GLY A 233 -9.08 13.04 13.44
N ASN A 234 -9.41 13.09 14.73
CA ASN A 234 -10.54 12.34 15.29
C ASN A 234 -11.91 13.00 15.00
N ASN A 235 -12.28 13.11 13.72
CA ASN A 235 -13.55 13.67 13.27
C ASN A 235 -14.05 12.98 12.00
N GLY A 236 -15.35 13.15 11.69
CA GLY A 236 -16.04 12.50 10.58
C GLY A 236 -16.06 13.30 9.28
N TRP A 237 -15.10 14.21 9.05
CA TRP A 237 -15.24 15.26 8.03
C TRP A 237 -14.52 14.96 6.73
N CYS A 238 -14.39 13.69 6.34
CA CYS A 238 -13.68 13.31 5.11
C CYS A 238 -14.12 14.13 3.89
N ALA A 239 -15.42 14.40 3.74
CA ALA A 239 -15.95 15.28 2.69
C ALA A 239 -15.44 16.74 2.81
N GLY A 240 -15.33 17.27 4.03
CA GLY A 240 -14.77 18.60 4.32
C GLY A 240 -13.29 18.72 3.93
N TYR A 241 -12.45 17.73 4.28
CA TYR A 241 -11.04 17.70 3.86
C TYR A 241 -10.91 17.61 2.34
N THR A 242 -11.69 16.73 1.70
CA THR A 242 -11.71 16.58 0.24
C THR A 242 -12.09 17.89 -0.45
N MET A 243 -13.19 18.53 -0.04
CA MET A 243 -13.62 19.81 -0.60
C MET A 243 -12.56 20.89 -0.39
N SER A 244 -11.97 20.97 0.80
CA SER A 244 -10.98 22.00 1.11
C SER A 244 -9.72 21.85 0.24
N ALA A 245 -9.22 20.62 0.08
CA ALA A 245 -8.06 20.34 -0.77
C ALA A 245 -8.35 20.65 -2.25
N LEU A 246 -9.52 20.25 -2.76
CA LEU A 246 -9.92 20.49 -4.15
C LEU A 246 -10.15 21.97 -4.44
N LEU A 247 -10.87 22.69 -3.58
CA LEU A 247 -11.13 24.13 -3.74
C LEU A 247 -9.84 24.95 -3.67
N ASN A 248 -8.95 24.62 -2.74
CA ASN A 248 -7.62 25.23 -2.67
C ASN A 248 -6.81 24.97 -3.96
N ALA A 249 -6.94 23.79 -4.57
CA ALA A 249 -6.26 23.46 -5.81
C ALA A 249 -6.86 24.21 -7.02
N THR A 250 -8.18 24.19 -7.19
CA THR A 250 -8.84 24.75 -8.37
C THR A 250 -8.85 26.28 -8.37
N TYR A 251 -8.93 26.91 -7.19
CA TYR A 251 -8.86 28.36 -7.04
C TYR A 251 -7.46 28.89 -6.73
N ASN A 252 -6.43 28.04 -6.74
CA ASN A 252 -5.05 28.38 -6.36
C ASN A 252 -4.98 29.22 -5.07
N THR A 253 -5.55 28.69 -3.99
CA THR A 253 -5.62 29.36 -2.69
C THR A 253 -5.28 28.38 -1.56
N ASN A 254 -5.25 28.87 -0.32
CA ASN A 254 -5.00 28.10 0.89
C ASN A 254 -6.02 28.39 2.00
N LYS A 255 -7.11 29.11 1.69
CA LYS A 255 -8.09 29.58 2.67
C LYS A 255 -9.11 28.53 3.11
N TYR A 256 -9.31 27.47 2.32
CA TYR A 256 -10.30 26.44 2.64
C TYR A 256 -9.69 25.41 3.60
N HIS A 257 -10.43 25.12 4.66
CA HIS A 257 -10.09 24.13 5.69
C HIS A 257 -11.33 23.33 6.08
N ALA A 258 -11.15 22.05 6.40
CA ALA A 258 -12.26 21.17 6.74
C ALA A 258 -13.14 21.74 7.87
N GLU A 259 -12.54 22.32 8.92
CA GLU A 259 -13.28 22.94 10.03
C GLU A 259 -14.20 24.06 9.52
N ALA A 260 -13.71 24.95 8.66
CA ALA A 260 -14.48 26.07 8.13
C ALA A 260 -15.64 25.58 7.23
N VAL A 261 -15.37 24.59 6.38
CA VAL A 261 -16.40 23.95 5.53
C VAL A 261 -17.49 23.33 6.40
N MET A 262 -17.12 22.57 7.43
CA MET A 262 -18.10 21.95 8.32
C MET A 262 -18.90 22.98 9.12
N ARG A 263 -18.25 24.06 9.58
CA ARG A 263 -18.92 25.16 10.29
C ARG A 263 -19.94 25.89 9.42
N PHE A 264 -19.64 26.06 8.12
CA PHE A 264 -20.57 26.66 7.17
C PHE A 264 -21.85 25.83 7.02
N PHE A 265 -21.73 24.49 6.90
CA PHE A 265 -22.89 23.60 6.79
C PHE A 265 -23.62 23.33 8.11
N THR A 266 -22.93 23.46 9.25
CA THR A 266 -23.49 23.15 10.58
C THR A 266 -23.31 24.29 11.59
N PRO A 267 -23.81 25.51 11.31
CA PRO A 267 -23.50 26.70 12.11
C PRO A 267 -24.04 26.63 13.55
N LYS A 268 -25.09 25.83 13.77
CA LYS A 268 -25.75 25.66 15.09
C LYS A 268 -25.10 24.56 15.95
N LEU A 269 -24.16 23.78 15.43
CA LEU A 269 -23.43 22.79 16.23
C LEU A 269 -22.32 23.50 17.01
N THR A 270 -22.37 23.38 18.34
CA THR A 270 -21.38 23.99 19.24
C THR A 270 -20.00 23.35 19.09
N ARG A 271 -18.93 24.10 19.39
CA ARG A 271 -17.54 23.60 19.36
C ARG A 271 -17.32 22.37 20.26
N THR A 272 -18.16 22.15 21.27
CA THR A 272 -18.14 20.97 22.14
C THR A 272 -18.73 19.72 21.50
N THR A 273 -19.56 19.85 20.46
CA THR A 273 -20.14 18.73 19.68
C THR A 273 -19.31 18.36 18.45
N ILE A 274 -18.37 19.24 18.08
CA ILE A 274 -17.47 19.16 16.94
C ILE A 274 -16.07 18.94 17.53
N PRO A 275 -15.55 17.71 17.63
CA PRO A 275 -14.20 17.50 18.12
C PRO A 275 -13.19 18.12 17.15
N ILE A 276 -12.79 19.35 17.47
CA ILE A 276 -11.69 20.06 16.84
C ILE A 276 -10.42 19.58 17.54
N TYR A 277 -9.60 18.83 16.82
CA TYR A 277 -8.21 18.65 17.19
C TYR A 277 -7.38 19.39 16.15
N TRP A 278 -6.91 20.59 16.52
CA TRP A 278 -5.82 21.26 15.83
C TRP A 278 -4.57 20.39 15.95
N PHE A 279 -3.92 20.07 14.83
CA PHE A 279 -2.59 19.45 14.86
C PHE A 279 -1.74 19.95 13.69
N ASN A 280 -0.49 20.28 14.01
CA ASN A 280 0.56 20.69 13.09
C ASN A 280 0.75 19.63 11.99
N ALA A 281 0.40 19.99 10.75
CA ALA A 281 0.75 19.21 9.59
C ALA A 281 2.27 19.32 9.33
N LYS A 282 3.05 18.40 9.91
CA LYS A 282 4.25 17.93 9.21
C LYS A 282 3.79 16.91 8.17
N ARG A 283 4.30 17.06 6.95
CA ARG A 283 3.99 16.25 5.76
C ARG A 283 3.74 14.80 6.13
N ASP A 284 2.49 14.37 6.06
CA ASP A 284 2.14 12.95 6.08
C ASP A 284 1.33 12.66 4.81
N ASP A 285 1.90 11.78 4.01
CA ASP A 285 1.52 11.42 2.66
C ASP A 285 0.38 10.40 2.67
N LEU A 286 -0.66 10.62 1.87
CA LEU A 286 -1.65 9.60 1.52
C LEU A 286 -2.32 10.01 0.20
N PHE A 287 -1.93 9.34 -0.89
CA PHE A 287 -2.68 9.34 -2.14
C PHE A 287 -2.97 7.92 -2.58
N TRP A 288 -4.16 7.76 -3.15
CA TRP A 288 -4.59 6.60 -3.92
C TRP A 288 -4.33 6.90 -5.40
N THR A 289 -3.56 6.07 -6.08
CA THR A 289 -3.42 6.13 -7.54
C THR A 289 -4.15 4.95 -8.15
N ASN A 290 -5.02 5.20 -9.13
CA ASN A 290 -5.60 4.17 -9.99
C ASN A 290 -5.01 4.38 -11.39
N SER A 291 -4.05 3.55 -11.80
CA SER A 291 -3.43 3.69 -13.12
C SER A 291 -4.30 2.97 -14.17
N GLY A 292 -5.20 3.72 -14.81
CA GLY A 292 -5.89 3.26 -16.01
C GLY A 292 -4.95 3.26 -17.21
N LYS A 293 -4.77 2.11 -17.88
CA LYS A 293 -4.17 2.07 -19.22
C LYS A 293 -5.16 2.65 -20.22
N LYS A 294 -4.70 3.57 -21.08
CA LYS A 294 -5.44 4.06 -22.24
C LYS A 294 -5.73 2.89 -23.19
N SER A 295 -7.01 2.70 -23.52
CA SER A 295 -7.43 2.03 -24.75
C SER A 295 -7.13 2.98 -25.90
N THR A 296 -6.22 2.59 -26.79
CA THR A 296 -6.06 3.22 -28.10
C THR A 296 -6.97 2.48 -29.07
N THR A 297 -8.14 3.04 -29.36
CA THR A 297 -8.90 2.70 -30.56
C THR A 297 -8.39 3.57 -31.70
N SER A 298 -7.74 2.93 -32.66
CA SER A 298 -7.76 3.38 -34.06
C SER A 298 -9.02 2.84 -34.74
#